data_AF-H2ZPN7-F1
#
_entry.id   AF-H2ZPN7-F1
#
_cell.length_a   1.000
_cell.length_b   1.000
_cell.length_c   1.000
_cell.angle_alpha   90.00
_cell.angle_beta   90.00
_cell.angle_gamma   90.00
#
_symmetry.space_group_name_H-M   'P 1'
#
loop_
_entity.id
_entity.type
_entity.pdbx_description
1 polymer ?
#
loop_
_entity_poly.entity_id
_entity_poly.type
_entity_poly.pdbx_seq_one_letter_code
_entity_poly.pdbx_strand_id
1 'polypeptide(L)'
;MTVTHIYTADQTIAEVSGVGYNDNGDVTVYDQVVTPKSHPLIAAVAEIGAICNNAQIEDEVLLGQPTEGAMIALAMKMGLGRV
;
A
#
# COMPACT_ATOMS: atom_id res chain seq x y z
N MET A 1 -4.47 11.85 1.61
CA MET A 1 -3.09 11.42 1.96
C MET A 1 -2.72 10.23 1.11
N THR A 2 -1.44 10.05 0.81
CA THR A 2 -0.95 8.96 -0.06
C THR A 2 0.39 8.46 0.47
N VAL A 3 0.56 7.14 0.54
CA VAL A 3 1.87 6.54 0.83
C VAL A 3 2.75 6.73 -0.40
N THR A 4 3.97 7.25 -0.20
CA THR A 4 4.94 7.46 -1.29
C THR A 4 6.17 6.57 -1.16
N HIS A 5 6.53 6.16 0.06
CA HIS A 5 7.71 5.34 0.32
C HIS A 5 7.46 4.32 1.44
N ILE A 6 8.12 3.18 1.35
CA ILE A 6 8.17 2.14 2.40
C ILE A 6 9.64 1.83 2.69
N TYR A 7 10.00 1.83 3.96
CA TYR A 7 11.34 1.48 4.43
C TYR A 7 11.26 0.25 5.32
N THR A 8 12.05 -0.77 5.00
CA THR A 8 12.11 -2.03 5.76
C THR A 8 13.45 -2.23 6.44
N ALA A 9 13.50 -3.12 7.43
CA ALA A 9 14.68 -3.33 8.28
C ALA A 9 15.90 -3.90 7.52
N ASP A 10 15.68 -4.55 6.39
CA ASP A 10 16.70 -5.04 5.46
C ASP A 10 17.27 -3.93 4.55
N GLN A 11 16.95 -2.66 4.83
CA GLN A 11 17.36 -1.48 4.07
C GLN A 11 16.73 -1.39 2.67
N THR A 12 15.72 -2.21 2.38
CA THR A 12 14.95 -2.07 1.14
C THR A 12 14.06 -0.83 1.23
N ILE A 13 14.09 -0.02 0.17
CA ILE A 13 13.27 1.18 0.02
C ILE A 13 12.37 0.96 -1.20
N ALA A 14 11.07 0.99 -0.98
CA ALA A 14 10.08 0.90 -2.05
C ALA A 14 9.50 2.28 -2.33
N GLU A 15 9.34 2.60 -3.61
CA GLU A 15 8.63 3.78 -4.08
C GLU A 15 7.20 3.40 -4.46
N VAL A 16 6.24 4.23 -4.07
CA VAL A 16 4.82 4.03 -4.33
C VAL A 16 4.35 5.15 -5.25
N SER A 17 3.92 4.77 -6.45
CA SER A 17 3.38 5.70 -7.44
C SER A 17 1.86 5.79 -7.36
N GLY A 18 1.28 6.78 -8.05
CA GLY A 18 -0.17 7.02 -8.10
C GLY A 18 -0.72 7.74 -6.86
N VAL A 19 -1.85 8.40 -7.03
CA VAL A 19 -2.53 9.20 -5.99
C VAL A 19 -4.01 8.84 -5.93
N GLY A 20 -4.66 9.20 -4.82
CA GLY A 20 -6.06 8.88 -4.59
C GLY A 20 -6.27 7.61 -3.76
N TYR A 21 -7.54 7.26 -3.61
CA TYR A 21 -8.01 6.12 -2.82
C TYR A 21 -8.51 5.01 -3.74
N ASN A 22 -7.60 4.51 -4.58
CA ASN A 22 -7.84 3.45 -5.55
C ASN A 22 -6.57 2.60 -5.75
N ASP A 23 -6.64 1.64 -6.67
CA ASP A 23 -5.56 0.72 -7.04
C ASP A 23 -4.64 1.27 -8.14
N ASN A 24 -4.81 2.53 -8.56
CA ASN A 24 -3.99 3.11 -9.61
C ASN A 24 -2.58 3.45 -9.09
N GLY A 25 -1.59 2.75 -9.63
CA GLY A 25 -0.17 2.94 -9.34
C GLY A 25 0.48 1.65 -8.87
N ASP A 26 1.81 1.68 -8.86
CA ASP A 26 2.65 0.53 -8.56
C ASP A 26 3.55 0.79 -7.35
N VAL A 27 3.92 -0.28 -6.66
CA VAL A 27 5.00 -0.30 -5.68
C VAL A 27 6.24 -0.89 -6.33
N THR A 28 7.35 -0.16 -6.31
CA THR A 28 8.58 -0.56 -7.01
C THR A 28 9.80 -0.50 -6.10
N VAL A 29 10.77 -1.38 -6.35
CA VAL A 29 12.10 -1.36 -5.73
C VAL A 29 13.10 -1.43 -6.89
N TYR A 30 13.98 -0.44 -7.02
CA TYR A 30 14.91 -0.32 -8.16
C TYR A 30 14.21 -0.48 -9.52
N ASP A 31 13.11 0.24 -9.72
CA ASP A 31 12.25 0.20 -10.93
C ASP A 31 11.61 -1.17 -11.24
N GLN A 32 11.65 -2.13 -10.30
CA GLN A 32 10.98 -3.42 -10.44
C GLN A 32 9.72 -3.47 -9.59
N VAL A 33 8.60 -3.85 -10.20
CA VAL A 33 7.32 -4.00 -9.51
C VAL A 33 7.43 -5.05 -8.41
N VAL A 34 7.07 -4.64 -7.21
CA VAL A 34 7.07 -5.50 -6.03
C VAL A 34 5.89 -6.46 -6.10
N THR A 35 6.17 -7.74 -5.94
CA THR A 35 5.18 -8.77 -5.65
C THR A 35 5.33 -9.26 -4.21
N PRO A 36 4.26 -9.80 -3.59
CA PRO A 36 4.34 -10.32 -2.22
C PRO A 36 5.39 -11.42 -2.03
N LYS A 37 5.70 -12.19 -3.09
CA LYS A 37 6.75 -13.23 -3.05
C LYS A 37 8.15 -12.67 -3.19
N SER A 38 8.32 -11.59 -3.95
CA SER A 38 9.64 -10.97 -4.20
C SER A 38 10.17 -10.21 -2.97
N HIS A 39 9.29 -9.46 -2.28
CA HIS A 39 9.67 -8.63 -1.14
C HIS A 39 8.66 -8.83 0.00
N PRO A 40 8.79 -9.92 0.77
CA PRO A 40 7.81 -10.29 1.80
C PRO A 40 7.68 -9.26 2.92
N LEU A 41 8.76 -8.52 3.24
CA LEU A 41 8.71 -7.47 4.27
C LEU A 41 7.85 -6.27 3.83
N ILE A 42 7.93 -5.86 2.58
CA ILE A 42 7.10 -4.77 2.03
C ILE A 42 5.63 -5.19 2.02
N ALA A 43 5.36 -6.43 1.58
CA ALA A 43 4.01 -6.98 1.61
C ALA A 43 3.46 -7.07 3.04
N ALA A 44 4.26 -7.50 4.01
CA ALA A 44 3.86 -7.53 5.41
C ALA A 44 3.48 -6.14 5.95
N VAL A 45 4.22 -5.08 5.59
CA VAL A 45 3.87 -3.70 5.98
C VAL A 45 2.50 -3.30 5.42
N ALA A 46 2.27 -3.56 4.13
CA ALA A 46 1.00 -3.23 3.49
C ALA A 46 -0.17 -4.06 4.05
N GLU A 47 0.03 -5.35 4.28
CA GLU A 47 -0.95 -6.27 4.86
C GLU A 47 -1.32 -5.87 6.29
N ILE A 48 -0.34 -5.63 7.15
CA ILE A 48 -0.58 -5.17 8.53
C ILE A 48 -1.32 -3.82 8.53
N GLY A 49 -0.93 -2.90 7.64
CA GLY A 49 -1.58 -1.60 7.51
C GLY A 49 -3.01 -1.66 6.99
N ALA A 50 -3.38 -2.70 6.25
CA ALA A 50 -4.74 -2.96 5.80
C ALA A 50 -5.59 -3.66 6.88
N ILE A 51 -5.02 -4.62 7.63
CA ILE A 51 -5.72 -5.35 8.69
C ILE A 51 -5.93 -4.47 9.93
N CYS A 52 -4.90 -3.74 10.35
CA CYS A 52 -4.95 -2.84 11.50
C CYS A 52 -5.50 -1.47 11.09
N ASN A 53 -6.70 -1.47 10.51
CA ASN A 53 -7.26 -0.29 9.87
C ASN A 53 -8.77 -0.17 10.11
N ASN A 54 -9.24 1.04 10.40
CA ASN A 54 -10.66 1.32 10.60
C ASN A 54 -11.31 2.06 9.42
N ALA A 55 -10.55 2.45 8.41
CA ALA A 55 -11.07 3.08 7.21
C ALA A 55 -11.61 2.04 6.22
N GLN A 56 -12.42 2.52 5.29
CA GLN A 56 -12.92 1.76 4.15
C GLN A 56 -12.87 2.63 2.90
N ILE A 57 -12.63 1.98 1.76
CA ILE A 57 -12.74 2.61 0.44
C ILE A 57 -13.88 1.89 -0.29
N GLU A 58 -14.87 2.66 -0.73
CA GLU A 58 -16.02 2.18 -1.51
C GLU A 58 -16.22 3.13 -2.70
N ASP A 59 -16.22 2.59 -3.92
CA ASP A 59 -16.35 3.39 -5.15
C ASP A 59 -15.40 4.60 -5.20
N GLU A 60 -14.12 4.38 -4.82
CA GLU A 60 -13.06 5.41 -4.69
C GLU A 60 -13.32 6.49 -3.63
N VAL A 61 -14.39 6.38 -2.85
CA VAL A 61 -14.70 7.27 -1.73
C VAL A 61 -14.11 6.69 -0.45
N LEU A 62 -13.27 7.50 0.21
CA LEU A 62 -12.74 7.17 1.53
C LEU A 62 -13.77 7.44 2.62
N LEU A 63 -14.04 6.42 3.43
CA LEU A 63 -14.74 6.49 4.71
C LEU A 63 -13.74 6.27 5.84
N GLY A 64 -13.50 7.26 6.69
CA GLY A 64 -12.54 7.17 7.80
C GLY A 64 -11.39 8.16 7.68
N GLN A 65 -10.29 7.90 8.38
CA GLN A 65 -9.17 8.85 8.43
C GLN A 65 -8.31 8.81 7.16
N PRO A 66 -7.87 9.96 6.62
CA PRO A 66 -7.03 10.02 5.42
C PRO A 66 -5.75 9.17 5.49
N THR A 67 -5.12 9.06 6.66
CA THR A 67 -3.90 8.28 6.88
C THR A 67 -4.17 6.79 6.80
N GLU A 68 -5.26 6.34 7.42
CA GLU A 68 -5.73 4.96 7.37
C GLU A 68 -6.10 4.55 5.94
N GLY A 69 -6.86 5.39 5.24
CA GLY A 69 -7.21 5.16 3.84
C GLY A 69 -6.01 5.06 2.91
N ALA A 70 -4.91 5.76 3.21
CA ALA A 70 -3.69 5.67 2.43
C ALA A 70 -3.03 4.28 2.52
N MET A 71 -3.15 3.59 3.67
CA MET A 71 -2.65 2.22 3.84
C MET A 71 -3.51 1.20 3.08
N ILE A 72 -4.83 1.39 3.03
CA ILE A 72 -5.72 0.56 2.22
C ILE A 72 -5.42 0.74 0.73
N ALA A 73 -5.28 1.98 0.26
CA ALA A 73 -4.91 2.27 -1.12
C ALA A 73 -3.53 1.67 -1.49
N LEU A 74 -2.57 1.66 -0.55
CA LEU A 74 -1.31 0.98 -0.74
C LEU A 74 -1.50 -0.53 -0.97
N ALA A 75 -2.29 -1.20 -0.13
CA ALA A 75 -2.57 -2.62 -0.27
C ALA A 75 -3.26 -2.94 -1.60
N MET A 76 -4.20 -2.10 -2.03
CA MET A 76 -4.87 -2.19 -3.34
C MET A 76 -3.88 -2.17 -4.50
N LYS A 77 -2.94 -1.20 -4.51
CA LYS A 77 -1.88 -1.10 -5.53
C LYS A 77 -0.93 -2.30 -5.57
N MET A 78 -0.77 -2.98 -4.43
CA MET A 78 0.04 -4.21 -4.33
C MET A 78 -0.75 -5.47 -4.74
N GLY A 79 -2.01 -5.34 -5.13
CA GLY A 79 -2.88 -6.48 -5.43
C GLY A 79 -3.14 -7.38 -4.22
N LEU A 80 -2.92 -6.87 -3.01
CA LEU A 80 -3.35 -7.51 -1.78
C LEU A 80 -4.85 -7.21 -1.68
N GLY A 81 -5.69 -8.23 -1.91
CA GLY A 81 -7.15 -8.07 -1.81
C GLY A 81 -7.59 -7.55 -0.45
N ARG A 82 -8.90 -7.35 -0.24
CA ARG A 82 -9.43 -7.10 1.11
C ARG A 82 -9.03 -8.27 2.03
N VAL A 83 -8.00 -8.06 2.84
CA VAL A 83 -7.67 -8.86 4.04
C VAL A 83 -8.69 -8.57 5.13
#